data_AF-A0A7X9HEM0-F1
#
_entry.id   AF-A0A7X9HEM0-F1
#
_cell.length_a   1.000
_cell.length_b   1.000
_cell.length_c   1.000
_cell.angle_alpha   90.00
_cell.angle_beta   90.00
_cell.angle_gamma   90.00
#
_symmetry.space_group_name_H-M   'P 1'
#
loop_
_entity.id
_entity.type
_entity.pdbx_description
1 polymer ?
#
loop_
_entity_poly.entity_id
_entity_poly.type
_entity_poly.pdbx_seq_one_letter_code
_entity_poly.pdbx_strand_id
1 'polypeptide(L)'
;MFRLIKKSIKKLFQKQTNHGYVLIIVLIIIAAIISISSEFLILAQTNTRYLQSFTNRQKAYWIARSGINLAIELLEADKRGSIANFLSGDIETDPNVDSYKDIWALPLPEIPLENGSIQLFIEDENSKINVSVLANEFVDQTPYYVITQRFFINMGLP
;
A
#
# COMPACT_ATOMS: atom_id res chain seq x y z
N MET A 1 52.48 -54.99 -52.00
CA MET A 1 51.13 -55.10 -51.39
C MET A 1 50.94 -54.21 -50.15
N PHE A 2 51.88 -54.16 -49.21
CA PHE A 2 51.79 -53.38 -47.95
C PHE A 2 51.66 -51.85 -48.08
N ARG A 3 52.10 -51.28 -49.21
CA ARG A 3 52.14 -49.82 -49.44
C ARG A 3 50.77 -49.21 -49.79
N LEU A 4 49.86 -50.01 -50.34
CA LEU A 4 48.50 -49.59 -50.69
C LEU A 4 47.59 -49.53 -49.45
N ILE A 5 47.78 -50.45 -48.50
CA ILE A 5 47.03 -50.51 -47.24
C ILE A 5 47.33 -49.28 -46.37
N LYS A 6 48.60 -48.88 -46.23
CA LYS A 6 49.00 -47.66 -45.50
C LYS A 6 48.39 -46.38 -46.09
N LYS A 7 48.27 -46.30 -47.42
CA LYS A 7 47.71 -45.11 -48.10
C LYS A 7 46.19 -45.01 -47.88
N SER A 8 45.50 -46.15 -47.82
CA SER A 8 44.06 -46.22 -47.53
C SER A 8 43.75 -45.86 -46.07
N ILE A 9 44.54 -46.35 -45.11
CA ILE A 9 44.38 -46.04 -43.66
C ILE A 9 44.67 -44.56 -43.38
N LYS A 10 45.68 -43.97 -44.03
CA LYS A 10 45.98 -42.54 -43.89
C LYS A 10 44.85 -41.66 -44.47
N LYS A 11 44.20 -42.10 -45.55
CA LYS A 11 43.04 -41.41 -46.15
C LYS A 11 41.76 -41.55 -45.30
N LEU A 12 41.61 -42.65 -44.57
CA LEU A 12 40.53 -42.87 -43.59
C LEU A 12 40.70 -41.99 -42.34
N PHE A 13 41.93 -41.76 -41.87
CA PHE A 13 42.21 -40.85 -40.75
C PHE A 13 42.22 -39.35 -41.13
N GLN A 14 42.46 -39.02 -42.40
CA GLN A 14 42.44 -37.64 -42.90
C GLN A 14 41.01 -37.11 -43.17
N LYS A 15 39.99 -37.90 -42.82
CA LYS A 15 38.58 -37.50 -42.80
C LYS A 15 38.06 -37.30 -41.37
N GLN A 16 38.93 -36.97 -40.41
CA GLN A 16 38.49 -36.36 -39.16
C GLN A 16 38.14 -34.89 -39.42
N THR A 17 36.84 -34.64 -39.38
CA THR A 17 36.15 -33.38 -39.61
C THR A 17 36.49 -32.33 -38.55
N ASN A 18 37.13 -31.24 -38.97
CA ASN A 18 37.39 -30.01 -38.19
C ASN A 18 36.12 -29.20 -37.84
N HIS A 19 34.97 -29.84 -37.61
CA HIS A 19 33.69 -29.14 -37.43
C HIS A 19 33.00 -29.41 -36.08
N GLY A 20 33.58 -30.25 -35.20
CA GLY A 20 32.95 -30.64 -33.93
C GLY A 20 32.82 -29.51 -32.88
N TYR A 21 33.73 -28.54 -32.90
CA TYR A 21 33.73 -27.41 -31.95
C TYR A 21 32.66 -26.35 -32.26
N VAL A 22 32.16 -26.31 -33.50
CA VAL A 22 31.15 -25.32 -33.94
C VAL A 22 29.86 -25.50 -33.13
N LEU A 23 29.44 -26.74 -32.89
CA LEU A 23 28.26 -27.04 -32.09
C LEU A 23 28.39 -26.52 -30.65
N ILE A 24 29.57 -26.69 -30.04
CA ILE A 24 29.84 -26.25 -28.67
C ILE A 24 29.78 -24.72 -28.58
N ILE A 25 30.40 -24.01 -29.54
CA ILE A 25 30.37 -22.55 -29.59
C ILE A 25 28.94 -22.05 -29.76
N VAL A 26 28.14 -22.65 -30.65
CA VAL A 26 26.73 -22.30 -30.84
C VAL A 26 25.92 -22.52 -29.56
N LEU A 27 26.14 -23.64 -28.87
CA LEU A 27 25.45 -23.93 -27.61
C LEU A 27 25.78 -22.89 -26.52
N ILE A 28 27.05 -22.49 -26.43
CA ILE A 28 27.50 -21.45 -25.49
C ILE A 28 26.88 -20.10 -25.82
N ILE A 29 26.83 -19.72 -27.10
CA ILE A 29 26.20 -18.47 -27.54
C ILE A 29 24.71 -18.48 -27.21
N ILE A 30 24.00 -19.57 -27.50
CA ILE A 30 22.58 -19.71 -27.18
C ILE A 30 22.37 -19.63 -25.66
N ALA A 31 23.17 -20.34 -24.86
CA ALA A 31 23.09 -20.29 -23.40
C ALA A 31 23.33 -18.87 -22.86
N ALA A 32 24.31 -18.15 -23.41
CA ALA A 32 24.61 -16.77 -23.03
C ALA A 32 23.44 -15.83 -23.36
N ILE A 33 22.85 -15.96 -24.56
CA ILE A 33 21.70 -15.16 -24.98
C ILE A 33 20.48 -15.44 -24.08
N ILE A 34 20.21 -16.71 -23.76
CA ILE A 34 19.10 -17.09 -22.88
C ILE A 34 19.31 -16.50 -21.48
N SER A 35 20.53 -16.59 -20.94
CA SER A 35 20.84 -16.03 -19.62
C SER A 35 20.59 -14.53 -19.54
N ILE A 36 21.11 -13.76 -20.51
CA ILE A 36 20.95 -12.30 -20.55
C ILE A 36 19.48 -11.92 -20.78
N SER A 37 18.80 -12.63 -21.67
CA SER A 37 17.39 -12.36 -21.98
C SER A 37 16.47 -12.64 -20.79
N SER A 38 16.77 -13.69 -20.02
CA SER A 38 16.02 -14.04 -18.81
C SER A 38 16.17 -12.96 -17.73
N GLU A 39 17.38 -12.46 -17.49
CA GLU A 39 17.62 -11.40 -16.51
C GLU A 39 16.89 -10.11 -16.88
N PHE A 40 16.97 -9.71 -18.15
CA PHE A 40 16.24 -8.54 -18.65
C PHE A 40 14.73 -8.69 -18.48
N LEU A 41 14.17 -9.86 -18.77
CA LEU A 41 12.74 -10.12 -18.62
C LEU A 41 12.28 -9.99 -17.16
N ILE A 42 13.05 -10.55 -16.22
CA ILE A 42 12.74 -10.46 -14.78
C ILE A 42 12.79 -9.01 -14.31
N LEU A 43 13.81 -8.26 -14.71
CA LEU A 43 13.95 -6.84 -14.37
C LEU A 43 12.81 -6.01 -14.93
N ALA A 44 12.44 -6.22 -16.20
CA ALA A 44 11.33 -5.53 -16.84
C ALA A 44 10.00 -5.79 -16.11
N GLN A 45 9.68 -7.07 -15.84
CA GLN A 45 8.46 -7.44 -15.12
C GLN A 45 8.41 -6.84 -13.70
N THR A 46 9.53 -6.89 -13.00
CA THR A 46 9.65 -6.36 -11.64
C THR A 46 9.45 -4.84 -11.63
N ASN A 47 10.10 -4.12 -12.54
CA ASN A 47 9.95 -2.68 -12.67
C ASN A 47 8.50 -2.28 -13.00
N THR A 48 7.85 -2.97 -13.94
CA THR A 48 6.43 -2.72 -14.25
C THR A 48 5.54 -2.90 -13.03
N ARG A 49 5.75 -3.96 -12.22
CA ARG A 49 4.99 -4.17 -10.97
C ARG A 49 5.24 -3.08 -9.93
N TYR A 50 6.48 -2.62 -9.81
CA TYR A 50 6.82 -1.50 -8.91
C TYR A 50 6.13 -0.21 -9.36
N LEU A 51 6.16 0.12 -10.65
CA LEU A 51 5.49 1.30 -11.20
C LEU A 51 3.97 1.24 -10.99
N GLN A 52 3.35 0.08 -11.24
CA GLN A 52 1.93 -0.13 -10.96
C GLN A 52 1.59 0.05 -9.48
N SER A 53 2.40 -0.53 -8.58
CA SER A 53 2.18 -0.40 -7.13
C SER A 53 2.36 1.04 -6.66
N PHE A 54 3.38 1.74 -7.16
CA PHE A 54 3.65 3.13 -6.84
C PHE A 54 2.52 4.05 -7.30
N THR A 55 2.07 3.90 -8.55
CA THR A 55 0.95 4.67 -9.10
C THR A 55 -0.35 4.41 -8.34
N ASN A 56 -0.64 3.14 -7.99
CA ASN A 56 -1.82 2.80 -7.18
C ASN A 56 -1.75 3.41 -5.77
N ARG A 57 -0.60 3.40 -5.12
CA ARG A 57 -0.40 4.06 -3.82
C ARG A 57 -0.62 5.57 -3.92
N GLN A 58 -0.11 6.20 -4.97
CA GLN A 58 -0.29 7.63 -5.19
C GLN A 58 -1.77 7.98 -5.43
N LYS A 59 -2.50 7.17 -6.20
CA LYS A 59 -3.95 7.32 -6.40
C LYS A 59 -4.69 7.19 -5.07
N ALA A 60 -4.42 6.14 -4.30
CA ALA A 60 -5.03 5.91 -2.99
C ALA A 60 -4.77 7.07 -2.02
N TYR A 61 -3.56 7.64 -2.03
CA TYR A 61 -3.22 8.82 -1.23
C TYR A 61 -4.08 10.04 -1.59
N TRP A 62 -4.24 10.33 -2.89
CA TRP A 62 -5.05 11.47 -3.33
C TRP A 62 -6.54 11.26 -3.05
N ILE A 63 -7.02 10.03 -3.22
CA ILE A 63 -8.36 9.60 -2.83
C ILE A 63 -8.57 9.83 -1.33
N ALA A 64 -7.70 9.32 -0.47
CA ALA A 64 -7.77 9.55 0.98
C ALA A 64 -7.74 11.04 1.34
N ARG A 65 -6.87 11.84 0.69
CA ARG A 65 -6.80 13.29 0.91
C ARG A 65 -8.08 14.01 0.50
N SER A 66 -8.74 13.59 -0.57
CA SER A 66 -10.06 14.12 -0.95
C SER A 66 -11.12 13.78 0.10
N GLY A 67 -11.07 12.56 0.65
CA GLY A 67 -11.93 12.15 1.77
C GLY A 67 -11.75 13.01 3.01
N ILE A 68 -10.51 13.36 3.37
CA ILE A 68 -10.21 14.29 4.46
C ILE A 68 -10.81 15.68 4.18
N ASN A 69 -10.67 16.20 2.96
CA ASN A 69 -11.27 17.49 2.61
C ASN A 69 -12.80 17.45 2.70
N LEU A 70 -13.44 16.37 2.26
CA LEU A 70 -14.88 16.19 2.42
C LEU A 70 -15.31 16.17 3.89
N ALA A 71 -14.54 15.51 4.76
CA ALA A 71 -14.79 15.51 6.19
C ALA A 71 -14.65 16.92 6.81
N ILE A 72 -13.65 17.70 6.37
CA ILE A 72 -13.48 19.09 6.81
C ILE A 72 -14.69 19.95 6.42
N GLU A 73 -15.12 19.87 5.15
CA GLU A 73 -16.29 20.61 4.66
C GLU A 73 -17.57 20.19 5.39
N LEU A 74 -17.70 18.89 5.73
CA LEU A 74 -18.83 18.38 6.51
C LEU A 74 -18.88 19.00 7.90
N LEU A 75 -17.75 19.00 8.62
CA LEU A 75 -17.63 19.61 9.95
C LEU A 75 -17.83 21.13 9.91
N GLU A 76 -17.32 21.80 8.87
CA GLU A 76 -17.52 23.23 8.70
C GLU A 76 -18.99 23.59 8.42
N ALA A 77 -19.68 22.78 7.62
CA ALA A 77 -21.07 23.02 7.31
C ALA A 77 -22.01 22.67 8.48
N ASP A 78 -21.61 21.73 9.34
CA ASP A 78 -22.26 21.43 10.63
C ASP A 78 -22.15 22.60 11.61
N LYS A 79 -20.93 23.13 11.80
CA LYS A 79 -20.68 24.35 12.58
C LYS A 79 -21.49 25.57 12.12
N ARG A 80 -21.74 25.67 10.81
CA ARG A 80 -22.55 26.75 10.22
C ARG A 80 -24.06 26.55 10.42
N GLY A 81 -24.50 25.42 10.97
CA GLY A 81 -25.91 25.06 11.14
C GLY A 81 -26.65 24.84 9.81
N SER A 82 -25.92 24.68 8.71
CA SER A 82 -26.46 24.77 7.35
C SER A 82 -26.87 23.41 6.74
N ILE A 83 -26.48 22.28 7.35
CA ILE A 83 -26.79 20.94 6.81
C ILE A 83 -27.99 20.28 7.51
N ALA A 84 -28.44 20.79 8.66
CA ALA A 84 -29.57 20.23 9.42
C ALA A 84 -30.85 20.06 8.55
N ASN A 85 -31.03 20.91 7.54
CA ASN A 85 -32.19 20.87 6.65
C ASN A 85 -31.99 20.09 5.33
N PHE A 86 -30.77 19.62 4.99
CA PHE A 86 -30.49 19.05 3.67
C PHE A 86 -30.58 17.52 3.62
N LEU A 87 -30.26 16.81 4.72
CA LEU A 87 -30.09 15.35 4.68
C LEU A 87 -31.17 14.54 5.39
N SER A 88 -31.94 15.11 6.33
CA SER A 88 -33.11 14.45 6.96
C SER A 88 -33.86 15.48 7.79
N GLY A 89 -35.16 15.67 7.55
CA GLY A 89 -36.00 16.71 8.17
C GLY A 89 -36.26 16.61 9.68
N ASP A 90 -35.51 15.78 10.41
CA ASP A 90 -35.71 15.50 11.84
C ASP A 90 -34.42 15.61 12.67
N ILE A 91 -33.33 16.15 12.12
CA ILE A 91 -32.06 16.34 12.86
C ILE A 91 -32.02 17.77 13.43
N GLU A 92 -32.44 17.93 14.68
CA GLU A 92 -32.19 19.15 15.45
C GLU A 92 -30.70 19.22 15.79
N THR A 93 -29.92 19.93 14.98
CA THR A 93 -28.49 20.18 15.22
C THR A 93 -28.33 21.55 15.87
N ASP A 94 -27.81 21.61 17.10
CA ASP A 94 -27.37 22.87 17.71
C ASP A 94 -25.93 23.12 17.26
N PRO A 95 -25.65 24.22 16.52
CA PRO A 95 -24.30 24.51 16.03
C PRO A 95 -23.25 24.76 17.15
N ASN A 96 -23.68 24.81 18.42
CA ASN A 96 -22.80 24.97 19.58
C ASN A 96 -22.59 23.67 20.39
N VAL A 97 -23.25 22.57 20.02
CA VAL A 97 -23.20 21.31 20.77
C VAL A 97 -22.92 20.15 19.84
N ASP A 98 -21.73 19.55 19.99
CA ASP A 98 -21.36 18.34 19.26
C ASP A 98 -21.98 17.10 19.93
N SER A 99 -22.66 16.26 19.16
CA SER A 99 -23.33 15.04 19.61
C SER A 99 -23.24 13.91 18.59
N TYR A 100 -23.37 12.66 19.06
CA TYR A 100 -23.46 11.48 18.18
C TYR A 100 -24.70 11.43 17.28
N LYS A 101 -25.60 12.41 17.39
CA LYS A 101 -26.77 12.57 16.53
C LYS A 101 -26.50 13.48 15.32
N ASP A 102 -25.35 14.15 15.32
CA ASP A 102 -24.99 15.09 14.27
C ASP A 102 -24.58 14.35 13.00
N ILE A 103 -24.61 15.09 11.90
CA ILE A 103 -24.42 14.54 10.56
C ILE A 103 -23.01 13.95 10.41
N TRP A 104 -22.01 14.51 11.09
CA TRP A 104 -20.63 14.00 11.06
C TRP A 104 -20.47 12.65 11.77
N ALA A 105 -21.30 12.34 12.76
CA ALA A 105 -21.23 11.12 13.57
C ALA A 105 -21.97 9.93 12.93
N LEU A 106 -22.80 10.19 11.92
CA LEU A 106 -23.56 9.17 11.21
C LEU A 106 -22.66 8.40 10.23
N PRO A 107 -22.91 7.09 10.02
CA PRO A 107 -22.17 6.32 9.04
C PRO A 107 -22.46 6.85 7.64
N LEU A 108 -21.46 7.49 7.04
CA LEU A 108 -21.56 7.99 5.67
C LEU A 108 -21.55 6.81 4.68
N PRO A 109 -22.38 6.85 3.63
CA PRO A 109 -22.37 5.82 2.60
C PRO A 109 -21.05 5.83 1.84
N GLU A 110 -20.71 4.68 1.27
CA GLU A 110 -19.52 4.54 0.44
C GLU A 110 -19.65 5.39 -0.84
N ILE A 111 -18.67 6.26 -1.07
CA ILE A 111 -18.65 7.17 -2.23
C ILE A 111 -17.82 6.50 -3.33
N PRO A 112 -18.44 6.12 -4.48
CA PRO A 112 -17.70 5.54 -5.59
C PRO A 112 -16.92 6.63 -6.34
N LEU A 113 -15.67 6.34 -6.65
CA LEU A 113 -14.78 7.16 -7.48
C LEU A 113 -14.29 6.34 -8.67
N GLU A 114 -13.70 7.01 -9.66
CA GLU A 114 -13.21 6.38 -10.89
C GLU A 114 -12.20 5.23 -10.63
N ASN A 115 -11.41 5.33 -9.55
CA ASN A 115 -10.32 4.40 -9.25
C ASN A 115 -10.52 3.60 -7.94
N GLY A 116 -11.76 3.51 -7.44
CA GLY A 116 -12.07 2.80 -6.19
C GLY A 116 -13.21 3.45 -5.42
N SER A 117 -13.30 3.19 -4.13
CA SER A 117 -14.33 3.74 -3.27
C SER A 117 -13.72 4.31 -1.99
N ILE A 118 -14.42 5.25 -1.37
CA ILE A 118 -14.05 5.82 -0.08
C ILE A 118 -15.17 5.56 0.91
N GLN A 119 -14.79 5.07 2.09
CA GLN A 119 -15.62 5.07 3.28
C GLN A 119 -14.99 6.00 4.31
N LEU A 120 -15.80 6.88 4.90
CA LEU A 120 -15.38 7.88 5.87
C LEU A 120 -16.07 7.62 7.20
N PHE A 121 -15.33 7.81 8.28
CA PHE A 121 -15.84 7.78 9.64
C PHE A 121 -15.15 8.89 10.44
N ILE A 122 -15.93 9.66 11.18
CA ILE A 122 -15.43 10.76 12.02
C ILE A 122 -15.77 10.38 13.47
N GLU A 123 -14.76 10.39 14.33
CA GLU A 123 -14.90 10.17 15.77
C GLU A 123 -14.55 11.46 16.52
N ASP A 124 -15.27 11.71 17.61
CA ASP A 124 -14.87 12.76 18.55
C ASP A 124 -13.75 12.26 19.47
N GLU A 125 -12.55 12.80 19.29
CA GLU A 125 -11.39 12.50 20.14
C GLU A 125 -11.51 13.11 21.55
N ASN A 126 -12.33 14.16 21.74
CA ASN A 126 -12.56 14.77 23.05
C ASN A 126 -13.42 13.89 23.97
N SER A 127 -14.12 12.91 23.41
CA SER A 127 -14.84 11.87 24.18
C SER A 127 -13.89 10.88 24.89
N LYS A 128 -12.59 10.90 24.56
CA LYS A 128 -11.56 9.99 25.10
C LYS A 128 -10.74 10.67 26.20
N ILE A 129 -10.08 9.88 27.05
CA ILE A 129 -9.18 10.41 28.09
C ILE A 129 -7.91 10.97 27.41
N ASN A 130 -7.66 12.27 27.57
CA ASN A 130 -6.46 12.92 27.04
C ASN A 130 -5.20 12.56 27.85
N VAL A 131 -4.43 11.60 27.35
CA VAL A 131 -3.18 11.13 27.97
C VAL A 131 -2.07 12.18 27.90
N SER A 132 -2.11 13.10 26.93
CA SER A 132 -1.08 14.14 26.76
C SER A 132 -0.99 15.09 27.96
N VAL A 133 -2.07 15.25 28.74
CA VAL A 133 -2.07 16.04 29.97
C VAL A 133 -1.18 15.44 31.06
N LEU A 134 -0.86 14.14 30.95
CA LEU A 134 0.02 13.41 31.86
C LEU A 134 1.46 13.37 31.36
N ALA A 135 1.77 13.91 30.18
CA ALA A 135 3.09 13.88 29.56
C ALA A 135 4.05 14.96 30.12
N ASN A 136 4.13 15.06 31.46
CA ASN A 136 5.11 15.89 32.16
C ASN A 136 6.23 15.01 32.75
N GLU A 137 7.41 15.60 32.98
CA GLU A 137 8.58 14.91 33.56
C GLU A 137 8.28 14.28 34.92
N PHE A 138 7.37 14.90 35.68
CA PHE A 138 6.77 14.35 36.89
C PHE A 138 5.24 14.48 36.77
N VAL A 139 4.54 13.37 36.95
CA VAL A 139 3.08 13.39 37.00
C VAL A 139 2.66 13.84 38.39
N ASP A 140 2.44 15.15 38.55
CA ASP A 140 1.78 15.68 39.73
C ASP A 140 0.40 15.03 39.87
N GLN A 141 -0.09 14.87 41.11
CA GLN A 141 -1.43 14.34 41.41
C GLN A 141 -2.54 15.34 41.02
N THR A 142 -2.57 15.70 39.75
CA THR A 142 -3.60 16.51 39.14
C THR A 142 -4.92 15.72 39.10
N PRO A 143 -6.07 16.40 39.00
CA PRO A 143 -7.35 15.72 38.82
C PRO A 143 -7.36 14.71 37.65
N TYR A 144 -6.62 14.99 36.58
CA TYR A 144 -6.48 14.12 35.41
C TYR A 144 -5.76 12.79 35.72
N TYR A 145 -4.79 12.82 36.63
CA TYR A 145 -4.13 11.60 37.12
C TYR A 145 -5.12 10.69 37.84
N VAL A 146 -5.94 11.24 38.73
CA VAL A 146 -6.94 10.48 39.50
C VAL A 146 -8.02 9.89 38.60
N ILE A 147 -8.50 10.65 37.61
CA ILE A 147 -9.49 10.17 36.64
C ILE A 147 -8.92 8.98 35.84
N THR A 148 -7.68 9.12 35.35
CA THR A 148 -7.01 8.08 34.58
C THR A 148 -6.71 6.84 35.42
N GLN A 149 -6.28 7.02 36.67
CA GLN A 149 -6.06 5.91 37.61
C GLN A 149 -7.36 5.15 37.89
N ARG A 150 -8.47 5.86 38.14
CA ARG A 150 -9.79 5.23 38.33
C ARG A 150 -10.24 4.47 37.09
N PHE A 151 -9.98 5.01 35.90
CA PHE A 151 -10.27 4.33 34.64
C PHE A 151 -9.51 2.99 34.52
N PHE A 152 -8.21 2.99 34.80
CA PHE A 152 -7.41 1.75 34.74
C PHE A 152 -7.80 0.72 35.80
N ILE A 153 -8.07 1.16 37.04
CA ILE A 153 -8.57 0.29 38.11
C ILE A 153 -9.91 -0.34 37.69
N ASN A 154 -10.82 0.44 37.08
CA ASN A 154 -12.10 -0.06 36.58
C ASN A 154 -11.96 -1.05 35.40
N MET A 155 -10.84 -0.98 34.66
CA MET A 155 -10.50 -1.95 33.62
C MET A 155 -9.86 -3.24 34.17
N GLY A 156 -9.62 -3.32 35.48
CA GLY A 156 -8.95 -4.47 36.11
C GLY A 156 -7.43 -4.48 35.90
N LEU A 157 -6.85 -3.34 35.52
CA LEU A 157 -5.39 -3.19 35.42
C LEU A 157 -4.83 -2.80 36.80
N PRO A 158 -3.71 -3.41 37.23
CA PRO A 158 -3.07 -3.12 38.52
C PRO A 158 -2.48 -1.72 38.59
#